data_AF-A0A953QFN7-F1
#
_entry.id   AF-A0A953QFN7-F1
#
_cell.length_a   1.000
_cell.length_b   1.000
_cell.length_c   1.000
_cell.angle_alpha   90.00
_cell.angle_beta   90.00
_cell.angle_gamma   90.00
#
_symmetry.space_group_name_H-M   'P 1'
#
loop_
_entity.id
_entity.type
_entity.pdbx_description
1 polymer ?
#
loop_
_entity_poly.entity_id
_entity_poly.type
_entity_poly.pdbx_seq_one_letter_code
_entity_poly.pdbx_strand_id
1 'polypeptide(L)'
;MPQNYFYPYTQASRAEDKIPSMTYAILVENLIPLTDMGVIAPGNPITMLVAARLVDRTRIAQSGISAATIKRALGEYRAHPKAVFGIVKALEQALGVLARGPARAEAEA
;
A
#
# COMPACT_ATOMS: atom_id res chain seq x y z
N MET A 1 -25.48 1.59 12.36
CA MET A 1 -25.63 0.43 11.45
C MET A 1 -24.23 0.11 10.90
N PRO A 2 -23.63 -1.06 11.19
CA PRO A 2 -22.40 -1.44 10.49
C PRO A 2 -22.75 -1.71 9.02
N GLN A 3 -22.16 -0.95 8.10
CA GLN A 3 -22.32 -1.22 6.67
C GLN A 3 -21.66 -2.58 6.37
N ASN A 4 -22.51 -3.58 6.13
CA ASN A 4 -22.09 -4.90 5.72
C ASN A 4 -21.74 -4.81 4.23
N TYR A 5 -20.51 -4.40 3.93
CA TYR A 5 -19.97 -4.36 2.58
C TYR A 5 -19.76 -5.79 2.07
N PHE A 6 -20.86 -6.40 1.62
CA PHE A 6 -20.85 -7.69 0.97
C PHE A 6 -20.30 -7.49 -0.45
N TYR A 7 -18.98 -7.47 -0.58
CA TYR A 7 -18.34 -7.50 -1.89
C TYR A 7 -18.47 -8.93 -2.44
N PRO A 8 -19.11 -9.13 -3.60
CA PRO A 8 -19.19 -10.46 -4.20
C PRO A 8 -17.77 -10.95 -4.54
N TYR A 9 -17.51 -12.24 -4.29
CA TYR A 9 -16.23 -12.93 -4.53
C TYR A 9 -15.60 -12.61 -5.91
N THR A 10 -16.43 -12.34 -6.91
CA THR A 10 -16.04 -11.95 -8.27
C THR A 10 -15.33 -10.59 -8.34
N GLN A 11 -15.64 -9.64 -7.45
CA GLN A 11 -14.98 -8.34 -7.40
C GLN A 11 -13.63 -8.41 -6.69
N ALA A 12 -13.54 -9.17 -5.59
CA ALA A 12 -12.29 -9.39 -4.87
C ALA A 12 -11.25 -10.10 -5.75
N SER A 13 -11.63 -11.20 -6.40
CA SER A 13 -10.75 -11.95 -7.30
C SER A 13 -10.29 -11.11 -8.51
N ARG A 14 -11.17 -10.31 -9.11
CA ARG A 14 -10.78 -9.37 -10.19
C ARG A 14 -9.86 -8.24 -9.72
N ALA A 15 -9.96 -7.84 -8.45
CA ALA A 15 -9.07 -6.85 -7.87
C ALA A 15 -7.68 -7.44 -7.59
N GLU A 16 -7.63 -8.68 -7.09
CA GLU A 16 -6.38 -9.45 -6.88
C GLU A 16 -5.55 -9.55 -8.16
N ASP A 17 -6.18 -9.93 -9.28
CA ASP A 17 -5.52 -10.05 -10.59
C ASP A 17 -4.89 -8.74 -11.08
N LYS A 18 -5.43 -7.59 -10.64
CA LYS A 18 -4.95 -6.27 -11.07
C LYS A 18 -3.81 -5.75 -10.21
N ILE A 19 -3.65 -6.23 -8.97
CA ILE A 19 -2.60 -5.75 -8.05
C ILE A 19 -1.20 -5.81 -8.67
N PRO A 20 -0.79 -6.88 -9.39
CA PRO A 20 0.50 -6.92 -10.09
C PRO A 20 0.70 -5.78 -11.10
N SER A 21 -0.36 -5.34 -11.78
CA SER A 21 -0.32 -4.30 -12.80
C SER A 21 -0.54 -2.87 -12.28
N MET A 22 -1.04 -2.70 -11.06
CA MET A 22 -1.31 -1.36 -10.50
C MET A 22 -0.03 -0.53 -10.44
N THR A 23 -0.14 0.78 -10.69
CA THR A 23 0.97 1.68 -10.37
C THR A 23 1.10 1.80 -8.85
N TYR A 24 2.25 2.25 -8.37
CA TYR A 24 2.47 2.44 -6.94
C TYR A 24 1.46 3.44 -6.34
N ALA A 25 1.19 4.55 -7.04
CA ALA A 25 0.22 5.55 -6.60
C ALA A 25 -1.20 4.98 -6.51
N ILE A 26 -1.66 4.25 -7.55
CA ILE A 26 -2.96 3.58 -7.55
C ILE A 26 -3.05 2.58 -6.39
N LEU A 27 -1.99 1.82 -6.14
CA LEU A 27 -1.98 0.85 -5.03
C LEU A 27 -2.16 1.53 -3.67
N VAL A 28 -1.46 2.64 -3.42
CA VAL A 28 -1.57 3.42 -2.17
C VAL A 28 -2.96 4.00 -1.99
N GLU A 29 -3.55 4.55 -3.05
CA GLU A 29 -4.89 5.15 -3.02
C GLU A 29 -5.99 4.11 -2.78
N ASN A 30 -5.75 2.84 -3.15
CA ASN A 30 -6.75 1.78 -3.07
C ASN A 30 -6.58 0.85 -1.85
N LEU A 31 -5.70 1.15 -0.89
CA LEU A 31 -5.47 0.27 0.26
C LEU A 31 -6.73 0.02 1.12
N ILE A 32 -7.51 1.06 1.37
CA ILE A 32 -8.78 0.95 2.13
C ILE A 32 -9.79 0.11 1.34
N PRO A 33 -10.15 0.45 0.08
CA PRO A 33 -11.05 -0.37 -0.72
C PRO A 33 -10.63 -1.85 -0.83
N LEU A 34 -9.34 -2.13 -1.03
CA LEU A 34 -8.81 -3.49 -1.11
C LEU A 34 -8.93 -4.25 0.23
N THR A 35 -8.82 -3.53 1.36
CA THR A 35 -9.02 -4.11 2.69
C THR A 35 -10.50 -4.37 2.96
N ASP A 36 -11.39 -3.47 2.53
CA ASP A 36 -12.83 -3.64 2.68
C ASP A 36 -13.38 -4.80 1.86
N MET A 37 -12.82 -5.02 0.67
CA MET A 37 -13.09 -6.18 -0.18
C MET A 37 -12.54 -7.50 0.36
N GLY A 38 -11.72 -7.48 1.42
CA GLY A 38 -11.06 -8.67 1.97
C GLY A 38 -9.85 -9.16 1.18
N VAL A 39 -9.48 -8.45 0.11
CA VAL A 39 -8.28 -8.72 -0.70
C VAL A 39 -7.02 -8.54 0.14
N ILE A 40 -6.98 -7.45 0.91
CA ILE A 40 -5.96 -7.23 1.94
C ILE A 40 -6.54 -7.71 3.27
N ALA A 41 -6.14 -8.91 3.67
CA ALA A 41 -6.53 -9.53 4.93
C ALA A 41 -5.33 -10.22 5.62
N PRO A 42 -5.35 -10.38 6.96
CA PRO A 42 -4.33 -11.15 7.66
C PRO A 42 -4.21 -12.57 7.10
N GLY A 43 -2.99 -13.03 6.87
CA GLY A 43 -2.73 -14.38 6.34
C GLY A 43 -2.99 -14.57 4.84
N ASN A 44 -3.48 -13.55 4.11
CA ASN A 44 -3.66 -13.63 2.66
C ASN A 44 -2.31 -13.40 1.93
N PRO A 45 -1.87 -14.29 1.00
CA PRO A 45 -0.67 -14.09 0.19
C PRO A 45 -0.65 -12.77 -0.59
N ILE A 46 -1.81 -12.28 -1.02
CA ILE A 46 -1.93 -11.00 -1.73
C ILE A 46 -1.53 -9.83 -0.82
N THR A 47 -1.87 -9.88 0.47
CA THR A 47 -1.40 -8.90 1.46
C THR A 47 0.12 -8.84 1.51
N MET A 48 0.81 -9.98 1.42
CA MET A 48 2.26 -10.03 1.40
C MET A 48 2.83 -9.40 0.13
N LEU A 49 2.21 -9.64 -1.02
CA LEU A 49 2.58 -8.99 -2.29
C LEU A 49 2.40 -7.47 -2.20
N VAL A 50 1.27 -6.99 -1.66
CA VAL A 50 1.03 -5.56 -1.46
C VAL A 50 2.08 -4.97 -0.53
N ALA A 51 2.39 -5.61 0.60
CA ALA A 51 3.42 -5.17 1.53
C ALA A 51 4.80 -5.09 0.85
N ALA A 52 5.20 -6.11 0.09
CA ALA A 52 6.46 -6.14 -0.64
C ALA A 52 6.58 -4.98 -1.65
N ARG A 53 5.47 -4.66 -2.34
CA ARG A 53 5.44 -3.54 -3.29
C ARG A 53 5.50 -2.18 -2.61
N LEU A 54 4.90 -2.04 -1.44
CA LEU A 54 4.91 -0.80 -0.66
C LEU A 54 6.30 -0.46 -0.11
N VAL A 55 7.19 -1.46 0.05
CA VAL A 55 8.56 -1.25 0.55
C VAL A 55 9.62 -1.22 -0.56
N ASP A 56 9.23 -1.43 -1.81
CA ASP A 56 10.11 -1.41 -2.97
C ASP A 56 10.61 0.01 -3.26
N ARG A 57 11.88 0.26 -2.90
CA ARG A 57 12.53 1.57 -3.02
C ARG A 57 12.55 2.10 -4.44
N THR A 58 12.78 1.22 -5.42
CA THR A 58 12.86 1.61 -6.83
C THR A 58 11.49 2.08 -7.31
N ARG A 59 10.43 1.36 -6.92
CA ARG A 59 9.05 1.76 -7.25
C ARG A 59 8.65 3.04 -6.54
N ILE A 60 9.00 3.21 -5.27
CA ILE A 60 8.73 4.44 -4.52
C ILE A 60 9.37 5.63 -5.24
N ALA A 61 10.66 5.53 -5.59
CA ALA A 61 11.40 6.60 -6.26
C ALA A 61 10.82 6.93 -7.65
N GLN A 62 10.45 5.91 -8.43
CA GLN A 62 9.89 6.07 -9.78
C GLN A 62 8.42 6.51 -9.78
N SER A 63 7.71 6.38 -8.66
CA SER A 63 6.27 6.66 -8.60
C SER A 63 5.90 8.13 -8.66
N GLY A 64 6.84 9.04 -8.39
CA GLY A 64 6.58 10.47 -8.24
C GLY A 64 5.67 10.81 -7.05
N ILE A 65 5.38 9.86 -6.15
CA ILE A 65 4.51 10.09 -5.00
C ILE A 65 5.21 10.94 -3.95
N SER A 66 4.50 11.92 -3.40
CA SER A 66 5.05 12.77 -2.33
C SER A 66 5.02 12.06 -0.98
N ALA A 67 5.96 12.41 -0.09
CA ALA A 67 5.93 11.95 1.30
C ALA A 67 4.64 12.37 2.02
N ALA A 68 4.07 13.52 1.67
CA ALA A 68 2.79 13.98 2.22
C ALA A 68 1.63 13.03 1.86
N THR A 69 1.60 12.53 0.62
CA THR A 69 0.59 11.57 0.16
C THR A 69 0.68 10.26 0.94
N ILE A 70 1.89 9.70 1.12
CA ILE A 70 2.06 8.48 1.91
C ILE A 70 1.71 8.71 3.37
N LYS A 71 2.04 9.88 3.94
CA LYS A 71 1.72 10.22 5.32
C LYS A 71 0.21 10.29 5.55
N ARG A 72 -0.51 10.90 4.60
CA ARG A 72 -1.99 10.92 4.60
C ARG A 72 -2.55 9.51 4.52
N ALA A 73 -2.10 8.70 3.54
CA ALA A 73 -2.55 7.32 3.38
C ALA A 73 -2.28 6.46 4.62
N LEU A 74 -1.12 6.62 5.28
CA LEU A 74 -0.80 5.96 6.54
C LEU A 74 -1.77 6.37 7.66
N GLY A 75 -2.08 7.66 7.77
CA GLY A 75 -3.03 8.16 8.77
C GLY A 75 -4.43 7.58 8.57
N GLU A 76 -4.94 7.64 7.34
CA GLU A 76 -6.25 7.11 6.96
C GLU A 76 -6.31 5.59 7.15
N TYR A 77 -5.29 4.86 6.68
CA TYR A 77 -5.25 3.41 6.79
C TYR A 77 -5.12 2.93 8.23
N ARG A 78 -4.31 3.60 9.07
CA ARG A 78 -4.16 3.23 10.49
C ARG A 78 -5.45 3.43 11.28
N ALA A 79 -6.26 4.44 10.91
CA ALA A 79 -7.56 4.67 11.53
C ALA A 79 -8.64 3.67 11.08
N HIS A 80 -8.36 2.87 10.04
CA HIS A 80 -9.33 1.96 9.46
C HIS A 80 -9.61 0.75 10.38
N PRO A 81 -10.87 0.35 10.63
CA PRO A 81 -11.20 -0.74 11.55
C PRO A 81 -10.61 -2.10 11.18
N LYS A 82 -10.38 -2.34 9.88
CA LYS A 82 -9.80 -3.59 9.34
C LYS A 82 -8.32 -3.45 8.97
N ALA A 83 -7.64 -2.40 9.43
CA ALA A 83 -6.25 -2.14 9.06
C ALA A 83 -5.35 -3.35 9.35
N VAL A 84 -4.59 -3.78 8.35
CA VAL A 84 -3.62 -4.86 8.52
C VAL A 84 -2.28 -4.28 8.97
N PHE A 85 -1.78 -4.74 10.13
CA PHE A 85 -0.54 -4.24 10.73
C PHE A 85 0.67 -4.29 9.78
N GLY A 86 0.80 -5.34 8.98
CA GLY A 86 1.89 -5.46 7.98
C GLY A 86 1.87 -4.33 6.94
N ILE A 87 0.69 -3.89 6.52
CA ILE A 87 0.53 -2.78 5.58
C ILE A 87 0.86 -1.44 6.24
N VAL A 88 0.46 -1.25 7.50
CA VAL A 88 0.84 -0.08 8.30
C VAL A 88 2.37 0.03 8.39
N LYS A 89 3.07 -1.07 8.69
CA LYS A 89 4.53 -1.10 8.74
C LYS A 89 5.19 -0.87 7.39
N ALA A 90 4.60 -1.39 6.31
CA ALA A 90 5.09 -1.13 4.96
C ALA A 90 5.00 0.36 4.59
N LEU A 91 3.90 1.04 4.93
CA LEU A 91 3.73 2.48 4.70
C LEU A 91 4.69 3.33 5.55
N GLU A 92 4.94 2.96 6.81
CA GLU A 92 5.95 3.59 7.66
C GLU A 92 7.36 3.48 7.02
N GLN A 93 7.69 2.31 6.47
CA GLN A 93 8.96 2.11 5.77
C GLN A 93 9.04 2.93 4.48
N ALA A 94 7.95 2.99 3.70
CA ALA A 94 7.89 3.81 2.49
C ALA A 94 8.14 5.29 2.78
N LEU A 95 7.58 5.83 3.87
CA LEU A 95 7.88 7.18 4.35
C LEU A 95 9.37 7.33 4.70
N GLY A 96 9.94 6.33 5.37
CA GLY A 96 11.37 6.32 5.69
C GLY A 96 12.27 6.34 4.45
N VAL A 97 11.83 5.75 3.33
CA VAL A 97 12.55 5.80 2.05
C VAL A 97 12.46 7.19 1.44
N LEU A 98 11.26 7.79 1.38
CA LEU A 98 11.06 9.13 0.83
C LEU A 98 11.76 10.23 1.66
N ALA A 99 11.78 10.09 2.99
CA ALA A 99 12.43 11.04 3.89
C ALA A 99 13.95 11.02 3.80
N ARG A 100 14.55 9.90 3.38
CA ARG A 100 16.02 9.80 3.17
C ARG A 100 16.46 10.40 1.83
N GLY A 101 15.52 10.76 0.95
CA GLY A 101 15.82 11.13 -0.43
C GLY A 101 16.63 10.05 -1.16
N PRO A 102 17.05 10.28 -2.41
CA PRO A 102 18.13 9.49 -2.98
C PRO A 102 19.38 9.76 -2.12
N ALA A 103 19.65 8.89 -1.15
CA ALA A 103 20.86 8.98 -0.34
C ALA A 103 22.07 8.79 -1.26
N ARG A 104 22.71 9.92 -1.61
CA ARG A 104 24.09 10.06 -2.12
C ARG A 104 24.48 9.14 -3.28
N ALA A 105 24.28 9.65 -4.50
CA ALA A 105 25.18 9.36 -5.63
C ALA A 105 26.35 10.37 -5.70
N GLU A 106 26.71 10.97 -4.56
CA GLU A 106 27.85 11.88 -4.39
C GLU A 106 28.69 11.40 -3.20
N ALA A 107 29.31 10.24 -3.36
CA ALA A 107 30.42 9.77 -2.52
C ALA A 107 31.12 8.59 -3.23
N GLU A 108 31.47 8.76 -4.51
CA GLU A 108 32.51 8.01 -5.25
C GLU A 108 32.37 8.30 -6.76
N ALA A 109 33.03 9.38 -7.22
CA ALA A 109 33.62 9.53 -8.56
C ALA A 109 34.41 10.83 -8.62
#